data_AF-A0A8D5U6G0-F1
#
_entry.id   AF-A0A8D5U6G0-F1
#
_cell.length_a   1.000
_cell.length_b   1.000
_cell.length_c   1.000
_cell.angle_alpha   90.00
_cell.angle_beta   90.00
_cell.angle_gamma   90.00
#
_symmetry.space_group_name_H-M   'P 1'
#
loop_
_entity.id
_entity.type
_entity.pdbx_description
1 polymer ?
#
loop_
_entity_poly.entity_id
_entity_poly.type
_entity_poly.pdbx_seq_one_letter_code
_entity_poly.pdbx_strand_id
1 'polypeptide(L)' 'MDPKVVIKLLEDRPRPRGSKISDDDLRRLAGLARENIKVLEELGCWKTEGGIIYYKTGCLGSYFPE' A
#
# COMPACT_ATOMS: atom_id res chain seq x y z
N MET A 1 3.51 18.03 -3.82
CA MET A 1 4.32 16.94 -4.40
C MET A 1 4.27 17.09 -5.90
N ASP A 2 5.42 17.13 -6.58
CA ASP A 2 5.47 17.26 -8.04
C ASP A 2 4.82 16.03 -8.71
N PRO A 3 3.85 16.20 -9.64
CA PRO A 3 3.24 15.10 -10.38
C PRO A 3 4.24 14.15 -11.04
N LYS A 4 5.40 14.66 -11.50
CA LYS A 4 6.46 13.84 -12.12
C LYS A 4 7.01 12.80 -11.16
N VAL A 5 7.10 13.12 -9.87
CA VAL A 5 7.57 12.19 -8.83
C VAL A 5 6.57 11.06 -8.65
N VAL A 6 5.27 11.37 -8.61
CA VAL A 6 4.21 10.36 -8.49
C VAL A 6 4.20 9.43 -9.70
N ILE A 7 4.30 9.98 -10.91
CA ILE A 7 4.33 9.19 -12.16
C ILE A 7 5.52 8.22 -12.15
N LYS A 8 6.72 8.71 -11.81
CA LYS A 8 7.92 7.86 -11.74
C LYS A 8 7.75 6.69 -10.75
N LEU A 9 7.25 6.98 -9.54
CA LEU A 9 6.97 5.95 -8.52
C LEU A 9 5.91 4.93 -8.95
N LEU A 10 5.01 5.28 -9.86
CA LEU A 10 4.01 4.37 -10.42
C LEU A 10 4.57 3.53 -11.57
N GLU A 11 5.39 4.13 -12.44
CA GLU A 11 6.05 3.44 -13.56
C GLU A 11 7.10 2.43 -13.07
N ASP A 12 7.80 2.72 -11.97
CA ASP A 12 8.81 1.83 -11.38
C ASP A 12 8.18 0.57 -10.72
N ARG A 13 6.84 0.50 -10.58
CA ARG A 13 6.17 -0.68 -10.03
C ARG A 13 6.14 -1.81 -11.05
N PRO A 14 6.47 -3.06 -10.68
CA PRO A 14 6.30 -4.21 -11.55
C PRO A 14 4.81 -4.35 -11.91
N ARG A 15 4.46 -4.04 -13.17
CA ARG A 15 3.10 -4.23 -13.68
C ARG A 15 3.04 -5.57 -14.42
N PRO A 16 2.17 -6.50 -13.98
CA PRO A 16 1.83 -7.66 -14.80
C PRO A 16 1.33 -7.17 -16.17
N ARG A 17 1.81 -7.76 -17.27
CA ARG A 17 1.29 -7.42 -18.60
C ARG A 17 -0.20 -7.80 -18.67
N GLY A 18 -1.04 -6.90 -19.19
CA GLY A 18 -2.46 -7.16 -19.44
C GLY A 18 -3.43 -6.73 -18.33
N SER A 19 -2.97 -6.01 -17.30
CA SER A 19 -3.84 -5.51 -16.23
C SER A 19 -4.83 -4.46 -16.73
N LYS A 20 -6.05 -4.89 -17.05
CA LYS A 20 -7.21 -4.00 -17.23
C LYS A 20 -8.01 -4.00 -15.94
N ILE A 21 -8.40 -2.81 -15.48
CA ILE A 21 -9.24 -2.60 -14.30
C ILE A 21 -10.19 -1.43 -14.59
N SER A 22 -11.40 -1.45 -14.00
CA SER A 22 -12.35 -0.34 -14.12
C SER A 22 -11.88 0.88 -13.32
N ASP A 23 -12.39 2.08 -13.64
CA ASP A 23 -12.11 3.30 -12.84
C ASP A 23 -12.61 3.12 -11.40
N ASP A 24 -13.79 2.54 -11.22
CA ASP A 24 -14.37 2.28 -9.90
C ASP A 24 -13.53 1.30 -9.07
N ASP A 25 -13.05 0.21 -9.68
CA ASP A 25 -12.17 -0.73 -8.99
C ASP A 25 -10.83 -0.10 -8.65
N LEU A 26 -10.27 0.75 -9.53
CA LEU A 26 -9.05 1.48 -9.24
C LEU A 26 -9.22 2.42 -8.05
N ARG A 27 -10.33 3.19 -8.01
CA ARG A 27 -10.66 4.08 -6.89
C ARG A 27 -10.86 3.30 -5.60
N ARG A 28 -11.55 2.17 -5.66
CA ARG A 28 -11.77 1.27 -4.53
C ARG A 28 -10.44 0.72 -4.00
N LEU A 29 -9.55 0.24 -4.87
CA LEU A 29 -8.21 -0.21 -4.48
C LEU A 29 -7.39 0.91 -3.84
N ALA A 30 -7.45 2.13 -4.38
CA ALA A 30 -6.77 3.29 -3.78
C ALA A 30 -7.33 3.62 -2.39
N GLY A 31 -8.64 3.48 -2.18
CA GLY A 31 -9.28 3.60 -0.88
C GLY A 31 -8.78 2.56 0.11
N LEU A 32 -8.85 1.28 -0.27
CA LEU A 32 -8.37 0.16 0.55
C LEU A 32 -6.90 0.29 0.92
N ALA A 33 -6.06 0.77 0.00
CA ALA A 33 -4.64 1.00 0.28
C ALA A 33 -4.43 2.06 1.38
N ARG A 34 -5.25 3.11 1.43
CA ARG A 34 -5.20 4.14 2.48
C ARG A 34 -5.71 3.61 3.82
N GLU A 35 -6.76 2.80 3.82
CA GLU A 35 -7.27 2.17 5.04
C GLU A 35 -6.27 1.16 5.59
N ASN A 36 -5.63 0.37 4.73
CA ASN A 36 -4.61 -0.59 5.12
C ASN A 36 -3.44 0.06 5.87
N ILE A 37 -2.99 1.26 5.43
CA ILE A 37 -1.96 2.05 6.12
C ILE A 37 -2.37 2.37 7.57
N LYS A 38 -3.62 2.78 7.78
CA LYS A 38 -4.15 3.08 9.12
C LYS A 38 -4.23 1.83 9.99
N VAL A 39 -4.77 0.74 9.45
CA VAL A 39 -4.86 -0.53 10.15
C VAL A 39 -3.47 -1.02 10.57
N LEU A 40 -2.49 -0.94 9.68
CA LEU A 40 -1.11 -1.32 10.00
C LEU A 40 -0.52 -0.46 11.13
N GLU A 41 -0.88 0.82 11.21
CA GLU A 41 -0.44 1.72 12.27
C GLU A 41 -1.07 1.37 13.62
N GLU A 42 -2.40 1.21 13.62
CA GLU A 42 -3.18 0.87 14.81
C GLU A 42 -2.77 -0.48 15.41
N LEU A 43 -2.48 -1.47 14.56
CA LEU A 43 -2.01 -2.79 14.99
C LEU A 43 -0.52 -2.79 15.39
N GLY A 44 0.18 -1.67 15.24
CA GLY A 44 1.63 -1.60 15.46
C GLY A 44 2.42 -2.55 14.54
N CYS A 45 1.87 -2.82 13.35
CA CYS A 45 2.52 -3.57 12.29
C CYS A 45 3.60 -2.77 11.59
N TRP A 46 3.52 -1.44 11.66
CA TRP A 46 4.58 -0.54 11.23
C TRP A 46 4.65 0.70 12.12
N LYS A 47 5.77 1.42 12.04
CA LYS A 47 5.98 2.73 12.68
C LYS A 47 6.93 3.58 11.84
N THR A 48 6.90 4.89 12.03
CA THR A 48 7.83 5.83 11.39
C THR A 48 8.73 6.48 12.43
N GLU A 49 10.05 6.36 12.28
CA GLU A 49 11.03 7.03 13.14
C GLU A 49 12.06 7.74 12.25
N GLY A 50 12.16 9.08 12.38
CA GLY A 50 13.12 9.87 11.58
C GLY A 50 12.91 9.79 10.07
N GLY A 51 11.68 9.53 9.59
CA GLY A 51 11.36 9.34 8.18
C GLY A 51 11.64 7.93 7.64
N ILE A 52 12.09 7.01 8.49
CA ILE A 52 12.29 5.59 8.16
C ILE A 52 11.06 4.81 8.61
N ILE A 53 10.53 3.97 7.71
CA ILE A 53 9.42 3.06 8.00
C ILE A 53 9.99 1.72 8.47
N TYR A 54 9.63 1.33 9.69
CA TYR A 54 9.89 -0.01 10.22
C TYR A 54 8.60 -0.81 10.13
N TYR A 55 8.63 -2.00 9.55
CA TYR A 55 7.46 -2.86 9.41
C TYR A 55 7.76 -4.30 9.85
N LYS A 56 6.77 -4.96 10.46
CA LYS A 56 6.85 -6.36 10.89
C LYS A 56 6.41 -7.26 9.74
N THR A 57 7.30 -8.14 9.29
CA THR A 57 6.97 -9.18 8.30
C THR A 57 5.92 -10.13 8.88
N GLY A 58 4.89 -10.48 8.11
CA GLY A 58 3.84 -11.41 8.54
C GLY A 58 2.78 -10.85 9.52
N CYS A 59 2.81 -9.55 9.83
CA CYS A 59 1.95 -8.97 10.87
C CYS A 59 0.43 -9.14 10.62
N LEU A 60 -0.02 -9.03 9.37
CA LEU A 60 -1.43 -9.25 9.04
C LEU A 60 -1.80 -10.75 8.97
N GLY A 61 -0.83 -11.61 8.68
CA GLY A 61 -1.06 -13.06 8.55
C GLY A 61 -1.51 -13.72 9.85
N SER A 62 -1.18 -13.14 11.00
CA SER A 62 -1.66 -13.63 12.31
C SER A 62 -3.13 -13.31 12.60
N TYR A 63 -3.78 -12.41 11.83
CA TYR A 63 -5.19 -12.04 12.02
C TYR A 63 -6.16 -12.94 11.25
N PHE A 64 -5.66 -13.75 10.32
CA PHE A 64 -6.43 -14.73 9.56
C PHE A 64 -5.73 -16.09 9.64
N PRO A 65 -5.91 -16.84 10.74
CA PRO A 65 -5.47 -18.23 10.78
C PRO A 65 -6.27 -19.03 9.73
N GLU A 66 -5.57 -19.86 8.96
CA GLU A 66 -6.18 -20.83 8.03
C GLU A 66 -7.09 -21.83 8.75
#